data_AF-A0A2W6NNT5-F1
#
_entry.id   AF-A0A2W6NNT5-F1
#
_cell.length_a   1.000
_cell.length_b   1.000
_cell.length_c   1.000
_cell.angle_alpha   90.00
_cell.angle_beta   90.00
_cell.angle_gamma   90.00
#
_symmetry.space_group_name_H-M   'P 1'
#
loop_
_entity.id
_entity.type
_entity.pdbx_description
1 polymer ?
#
loop_
_entity_poly.entity_id
_entity_poly.type
_entity_poly.pdbx_seq_one_letter_code
_entity_poly.pdbx_strand_id
1 'polypeptide(L)'
;MSTSYNVLYDSFFALIEKDIDFFLYNNVSNEEAMQIAKNRAKGYLVEAITKFKISCSSDLTLNLDDENEELSDTLTTTEINLLSSLMREKYFERDFSLLKAFQLQFSPKDLQVFSPANERKTFMDMFESIKKENRVLMDNYSSRDRLTGRLKTIDYSKYQNE
;
A
#
# COMPACT_ATOMS: atom_id res chain seq x y z
N MET A 1 3.45 14.43 -18.76
CA MET A 1 3.99 14.56 -17.40
C MET A 1 3.91 13.20 -16.75
N SER A 2 4.86 12.86 -15.91
CA SER A 2 5.04 11.56 -15.24
C SER A 2 5.06 11.79 -13.73
N THR A 3 4.86 10.75 -12.94
CA THR A 3 4.86 10.85 -11.47
C THR A 3 6.08 10.17 -10.89
N SER A 4 6.94 10.92 -10.21
CA SER A 4 8.12 10.34 -9.55
C SER A 4 7.73 9.37 -8.44
N TYR A 5 8.50 8.29 -8.30
CA TYR A 5 8.36 7.33 -7.21
C TYR A 5 8.50 7.98 -5.84
N ASN A 6 9.34 9.02 -5.72
CA ASN A 6 9.55 9.72 -4.45
C ASN A 6 8.24 10.29 -3.88
N VAL A 7 7.32 10.78 -4.74
CA VAL A 7 6.02 11.30 -4.29
C VAL A 7 5.17 10.20 -3.63
N LEU A 8 5.24 8.98 -4.18
CA LEU A 8 4.54 7.81 -3.63
C LEU A 8 5.22 7.28 -2.38
N TYR A 9 6.56 7.30 -2.35
CA TYR A 9 7.36 6.91 -1.19
C TYR A 9 7.10 7.83 -0.02
N ASP A 10 7.13 9.15 -0.21
CA ASP A 10 6.89 10.12 0.85
C ASP A 10 5.48 9.96 1.45
N SER A 11 4.48 9.78 0.58
CA SER A 11 3.10 9.51 0.99
C SER A 11 2.97 8.18 1.74
N PHE A 12 3.68 7.14 1.32
CA PHE A 12 3.73 5.85 2.04
C PHE A 12 4.46 5.98 3.39
N PHE A 13 5.61 6.65 3.43
CA PHE A 13 6.41 6.85 4.64
C PHE A 13 5.64 7.63 5.69
N ALA A 14 4.85 8.63 5.30
CA ALA A 14 3.96 9.35 6.21
C ALA A 14 2.93 8.42 6.89
N LEU A 15 2.46 7.37 6.19
CA LEU A 15 1.51 6.40 6.77
C LEU A 15 2.15 5.48 7.81
N ILE A 16 3.46 5.26 7.73
CA ILE A 16 4.23 4.38 8.62
C ILE A 16 5.24 5.15 9.46
N GLU A 17 5.14 6.48 9.55
CA GLU A 17 6.16 7.35 10.18
C GLU A 17 6.47 6.98 11.64
N LYS A 18 5.51 6.34 12.32
CA LYS A 18 5.63 5.90 13.72
C LYS A 18 6.42 4.61 13.87
N ASP A 19 6.67 3.90 12.78
CA ASP A 19 7.48 2.68 12.74
C ASP A 19 8.95 3.04 12.52
N ILE A 20 9.61 3.40 13.62
CA ILE A 20 10.99 3.87 13.61
C ILE A 20 11.94 2.79 13.07
N ASP A 21 11.66 1.51 13.35
CA ASP A 21 12.49 0.38 12.96
C ASP A 21 12.53 0.16 11.43
N PHE A 22 11.53 0.68 10.71
CA PHE A 22 11.56 0.70 9.26
C PHE A 22 12.62 1.65 8.68
N PHE A 23 12.88 2.76 9.38
CA PHE A 23 13.77 3.83 8.93
C PHE A 23 15.17 3.77 9.56
N LEU A 24 15.35 3.01 10.64
CA LEU A 24 16.63 2.87 11.32
C LEU A 24 17.26 1.50 11.09
N TYR A 25 18.54 1.50 10.76
CA TYR A 25 19.31 0.29 10.54
C TYR A 25 20.63 0.37 11.32
N ASN A 26 21.02 -0.74 11.94
CA ASN A 26 22.25 -0.81 12.70
C ASN A 26 23.47 -0.67 11.77
N ASN A 27 24.46 0.13 12.19
CA ASN A 27 25.75 0.32 11.52
C ASN A 27 25.68 0.93 10.11
N VAL A 28 24.65 1.72 9.80
CA VAL A 28 24.61 2.52 8.56
C VAL A 28 24.30 3.98 8.87
N SER A 29 24.69 4.87 7.98
CA SER A 29 24.33 6.28 8.05
C SER A 29 22.83 6.50 7.78
N ASN A 30 22.30 7.66 8.17
CA ASN A 30 20.91 8.03 7.89
C ASN A 30 20.60 8.06 6.39
N GLU A 31 21.57 8.44 5.56
CA GLU A 31 21.42 8.48 4.11
C GLU A 31 21.31 7.06 3.53
N GLU A 32 22.18 6.14 3.95
CA GLU A 32 22.12 4.74 3.55
C GLU A 32 20.84 4.05 4.06
N ALA A 33 20.44 4.32 5.29
CA ALA A 33 19.19 3.84 5.88
C ALA A 33 17.97 4.26 5.02
N MET A 34 17.93 5.53 4.59
CA MET A 34 16.88 6.03 3.71
C MET A 34 16.90 5.35 2.34
N GLN A 35 18.09 5.08 1.78
CA GLN A 35 18.18 4.33 0.52
C GLN A 35 17.66 2.90 0.66
N ILE A 36 17.95 2.23 1.79
CA ILE A 36 17.38 0.90 2.08
C ILE A 36 15.85 0.98 2.17
N ALA A 37 15.32 1.99 2.86
CA ALA A 37 13.88 2.21 2.98
C ALA A 37 13.22 2.43 1.60
N LYS A 38 13.81 3.25 0.73
CA LYS A 38 13.35 3.46 -0.66
C LYS A 38 13.40 2.17 -1.49
N ASN A 39 14.48 1.40 -1.39
CA ASN A 39 14.59 0.12 -2.09
C ASN A 39 13.51 -0.87 -1.65
N ARG A 40 13.18 -0.92 -0.35
CA ARG A 40 12.07 -1.73 0.16
C ARG A 40 10.72 -1.21 -0.32
N ALA A 41 10.54 0.13 -0.32
CA ALA A 41 9.35 0.80 -0.80
C ALA A 41 9.06 0.52 -2.28
N LYS A 42 10.09 0.44 -3.12
CA LYS A 42 9.96 0.03 -4.53
C LYS A 42 9.26 -1.32 -4.67
N GLY A 43 9.65 -2.30 -3.84
CA GLY A 43 9.00 -3.60 -3.83
C GLY A 43 7.50 -3.50 -3.47
N TYR A 44 7.15 -2.70 -2.45
CA TYR A 44 5.75 -2.47 -2.09
C TYR A 44 4.98 -1.77 -3.22
N LEU A 45 5.62 -0.83 -3.92
CA LEU A 45 5.02 -0.10 -5.03
C LEU A 45 4.67 -1.03 -6.20
N VAL A 46 5.58 -1.92 -6.59
CA VAL A 46 5.35 -2.93 -7.65
C VAL A 46 4.12 -3.78 -7.32
N GLU A 47 4.05 -4.29 -6.09
CA GLU A 47 2.94 -5.12 -5.63
C GLU A 47 1.63 -4.33 -5.53
N ALA A 48 1.68 -3.08 -5.07
CA ALA A 48 0.53 -2.18 -4.98
C ALA A 48 -0.04 -1.87 -6.37
N ILE A 49 0.81 -1.53 -7.35
CA ILE A 49 0.41 -1.29 -8.75
C ILE A 49 -0.21 -2.56 -9.34
N THR A 50 0.39 -3.73 -9.09
CA THR A 50 -0.14 -5.00 -9.57
C THR A 50 -1.54 -5.25 -9.02
N LYS A 51 -1.73 -5.06 -7.71
CA LYS A 51 -3.04 -5.20 -7.07
C LYS A 51 -4.06 -4.19 -7.60
N PHE A 52 -3.65 -2.94 -7.81
CA PHE A 52 -4.48 -1.90 -8.40
C PHE A 52 -4.95 -2.29 -9.81
N LYS A 53 -4.03 -2.73 -10.69
CA LYS A 53 -4.36 -3.16 -12.07
C LYS A 53 -5.34 -4.33 -12.11
N ILE A 54 -5.22 -5.27 -11.17
CA ILE A 54 -6.12 -6.43 -11.09
C ILE A 54 -7.51 -6.03 -10.59
N SER A 55 -7.58 -5.10 -9.64
CA SER A 55 -8.81 -4.84 -8.88
C SER A 55 -9.61 -3.65 -9.41
N CYS A 56 -8.95 -2.67 -10.02
CA CYS A 56 -9.56 -1.43 -10.49
C CYS A 56 -9.68 -1.42 -12.01
N SER A 57 -10.84 -1.01 -12.53
CA SER A 57 -10.99 -0.68 -13.94
C SER A 57 -10.54 0.76 -14.18
N SER A 58 -9.27 0.91 -14.57
CA SER A 58 -8.65 2.21 -14.84
C SER A 58 -7.95 2.19 -16.19
N ASP A 59 -7.98 3.32 -16.90
CA ASP A 59 -7.26 3.52 -18.17
C ASP A 59 -5.75 3.81 -17.95
N LEU A 60 -5.28 3.70 -16.71
CA LEU A 60 -3.90 4.00 -16.35
C LEU A 60 -3.02 2.78 -16.65
N THR A 61 -1.92 3.01 -17.34
CA THR A 61 -0.99 1.93 -17.70
C THR A 61 -0.06 1.61 -16.53
N LEU A 62 0.32 2.60 -15.72
CA LEU A 62 1.19 2.49 -14.55
C LEU A 62 2.44 1.64 -14.82
N ASN A 63 3.16 1.95 -15.90
CA ASN A 63 4.43 1.31 -16.18
C ASN A 63 5.52 1.98 -15.35
N LEU A 64 6.41 1.16 -14.81
CA LEU A 64 7.56 1.57 -14.03
C LEU A 64 8.71 1.90 -14.98
N ASP A 65 9.16 3.15 -14.96
CA ASP A 65 10.42 3.58 -15.57
C ASP A 65 11.49 3.60 -14.48
N ASP A 66 12.27 2.52 -14.41
CA ASP A 66 13.34 2.35 -13.44
C ASP A 66 14.58 3.21 -13.73
N GLU A 67 14.75 3.69 -14.98
CA GLU A 67 15.88 4.56 -15.34
C GLU A 67 15.66 5.99 -14.82
N ASN A 68 14.41 6.48 -14.93
CA ASN A 68 14.04 7.83 -14.47
C ASN A 68 13.44 7.85 -13.06
N GLU A 69 13.14 6.70 -12.46
CA GLU A 69 12.39 6.55 -11.20
C GLU A 69 11.00 7.21 -11.21
N GLU A 70 10.27 6.99 -12.30
CA GLU A 70 8.96 7.59 -12.53
C GLU A 70 7.93 6.58 -13.06
N LEU A 71 6.65 6.89 -12.84
CA LEU A 71 5.54 6.22 -13.51
C LEU A 71 5.25 6.90 -14.83
N SER A 72 4.90 6.08 -15.83
CA SER A 72 4.48 6.53 -17.16
C SER A 72 3.33 7.56 -17.13
N ASP A 73 2.46 7.46 -16.13
CA ASP A 73 1.26 8.27 -16.02
C ASP A 73 1.41 9.38 -14.96
N THR A 74 0.76 10.52 -15.21
CA THR A 74 0.57 11.56 -14.19
C THR A 74 -0.53 11.11 -13.24
N LEU A 75 -0.25 10.97 -11.95
CA LEU A 75 -1.23 10.55 -10.96
C LEU A 75 -1.94 11.74 -10.32
N THR A 76 -3.20 11.53 -9.95
CA THR A 76 -3.94 12.47 -9.09
C THR A 76 -3.58 12.25 -7.62
N THR A 77 -3.87 13.22 -6.76
CA THR A 77 -3.70 13.07 -5.31
C THR A 77 -4.48 11.88 -4.75
N THR A 78 -5.66 11.59 -5.30
CA THR A 78 -6.47 10.44 -4.92
C THR A 78 -5.78 9.12 -5.27
N GLU A 79 -5.16 9.03 -6.45
CA GLU A 79 -4.39 7.85 -6.87
C GLU A 79 -3.13 7.66 -6.04
N ILE A 80 -2.41 8.75 -5.73
CA ILE A 80 -1.24 8.71 -4.86
C ILE A 80 -1.64 8.15 -3.49
N ASN A 81 -2.70 8.69 -2.89
CA ASN A 81 -3.19 8.20 -1.59
C ASN A 81 -3.62 6.73 -1.64
N LEU A 82 -4.34 6.32 -2.70
CA LEU A 82 -4.75 4.93 -2.89
C LEU A 82 -3.55 3.99 -3.03
N LEU A 83 -2.59 4.32 -3.90
CA LEU A 83 -1.39 3.50 -4.10
C LEU A 83 -0.54 3.44 -2.82
N SER A 84 -0.33 4.54 -2.11
CA SER A 84 0.38 4.54 -0.83
C SER A 84 -0.33 3.70 0.23
N SER A 85 -1.66 3.70 0.27
CA SER A 85 -2.44 2.84 1.18
C SER A 85 -2.34 1.36 0.82
N LEU A 86 -2.25 1.03 -0.47
CA LEU A 86 -1.97 -0.33 -0.94
C LEU A 86 -0.52 -0.74 -0.62
N MET A 87 0.44 0.17 -0.70
CA MET A 87 1.82 -0.08 -0.27
C MET A 87 1.89 -0.40 1.23
N ARG A 88 1.14 0.35 2.06
CA ARG A 88 1.00 0.07 3.50
C ARG A 88 0.39 -1.32 3.75
N GLU A 89 -0.57 -1.74 2.96
CA GLU A 89 -1.08 -3.12 3.07
C GLU A 89 0.02 -4.15 2.78
N LYS A 90 0.79 -3.96 1.71
CA LYS A 90 1.91 -4.86 1.37
C LYS A 90 3.03 -4.85 2.40
N TYR A 91 3.23 -3.72 3.07
CA TYR A 91 4.12 -3.62 4.22
C TYR A 91 3.70 -4.60 5.34
N PHE A 92 2.48 -4.47 5.85
CA PHE A 92 1.97 -5.35 6.90
C PHE A 92 1.81 -6.81 6.46
N GLU A 93 1.59 -7.07 5.17
CA GLU A 93 1.52 -8.42 4.63
C GLU A 93 2.87 -9.17 4.78
N ARG A 94 4.02 -8.47 4.75
CA ARG A 94 5.32 -9.13 4.92
C ARG A 94 5.56 -9.62 6.36
N ASP A 95 4.98 -8.96 7.36
CA ASP A 95 5.09 -9.33 8.76
C ASP A 95 4.41 -10.66 9.11
N PHE A 96 3.53 -11.17 8.23
CA PHE A 96 2.99 -12.52 8.35
C PHE A 96 4.09 -13.59 8.42
N SER A 97 5.21 -13.37 7.74
CA SER A 97 6.35 -14.28 7.78
C SER A 97 6.96 -14.37 9.19
N LEU A 98 6.93 -13.27 9.95
CA LEU A 98 7.42 -13.21 11.33
C LEU A 98 6.46 -13.90 12.32
N LEU A 99 5.15 -13.87 12.05
CA LEU A 99 4.16 -14.58 12.87
C LEU A 99 4.41 -16.09 12.95
N LYS A 100 5.03 -16.69 11.92
CA LYS A 100 5.45 -18.11 11.98
C LYS A 100 6.57 -18.34 13.01
N ALA A 101 7.52 -17.40 13.15
CA ALA A 101 8.69 -17.54 14.00
C ALA A 101 8.37 -17.45 15.51
N PHE A 102 7.35 -16.67 15.90
CA PHE A 102 6.93 -16.50 17.30
C PHE A 102 6.49 -17.81 17.99
N GLN A 103 6.18 -18.87 17.25
CA GLN A 103 5.76 -20.15 17.84
C GLN A 103 6.91 -20.92 18.53
N LEU A 104 8.16 -20.63 18.16
CA LEU A 104 9.33 -21.43 18.58
C LEU A 104 10.13 -20.81 19.73
N GLN A 105 9.89 -19.55 20.10
CA GLN A 105 10.80 -18.79 20.97
C GLN A 105 10.33 -18.63 22.43
N PHE A 106 9.13 -19.07 22.80
CA PHE A 106 8.61 -18.87 24.17
C PHE A 106 8.76 -20.10 25.05
N SER A 107 9.24 -19.90 26.28
CA SER A 107 9.18 -20.88 27.35
C SER A 107 7.74 -21.02 27.86
N PRO A 108 7.30 -22.21 28.31
CA PRO A 108 5.96 -22.43 28.87
C PRO A 108 5.55 -21.47 30.01
N LYS A 109 6.52 -20.84 30.69
CA LYS A 109 6.28 -19.86 31.76
C LYS A 109 5.93 -18.46 31.25
N ASP A 110 6.40 -18.09 30.05
CA ASP A 110 6.16 -16.76 29.46
C ASP A 110 4.75 -16.67 28.83
N LEU A 111 4.20 -17.82 28.43
CA LEU A 111 2.85 -17.99 27.87
C LEU A 111 1.70 -17.67 28.84
N GLN A 112 1.97 -17.48 30.14
CA GLN A 112 0.93 -17.21 31.15
C GLN A 112 0.53 -15.72 31.26
N VAL A 113 1.37 -14.78 30.82
CA VAL A 113 1.13 -13.33 30.96
C VAL A 113 0.82 -12.67 29.62
N PHE A 114 1.42 -13.17 28.53
CA PHE A 114 1.13 -12.76 27.16
C PHE A 114 0.54 -13.97 26.44
N SER A 115 -0.64 -13.83 25.85
CA SER A 115 -1.21 -14.88 25.01
C SER A 115 -0.84 -14.59 23.56
N PRO A 116 0.13 -15.32 22.96
CA PRO A 116 0.55 -15.08 21.58
C PRO A 116 -0.59 -15.28 20.59
N ALA A 117 -1.59 -16.07 20.96
CA ALA A 117 -2.81 -16.24 20.17
C ALA A 117 -3.62 -14.93 20.10
N ASN A 118 -3.72 -14.18 21.20
CA ASN A 118 -4.44 -12.90 21.23
C ASN A 118 -3.71 -11.81 20.46
N GLU A 119 -2.37 -11.72 20.57
CA GLU A 119 -1.58 -10.76 19.80
C GLU A 119 -1.66 -11.04 18.30
N ARG A 120 -1.52 -12.31 17.89
CA ARG A 120 -1.72 -12.74 16.50
C ARG A 120 -3.09 -12.34 16.00
N LYS A 121 -4.15 -12.65 16.78
CA LYS A 121 -5.52 -12.30 16.40
C LYS A 121 -5.68 -10.80 16.24
N THR A 122 -5.16 -10.00 17.18
CA THR A 122 -5.23 -8.54 17.12
C THR A 122 -4.53 -7.98 15.87
N PHE A 123 -3.35 -8.52 15.54
CA PHE A 123 -2.64 -8.17 14.31
C PHE A 123 -3.45 -8.55 13.05
N MET A 124 -4.00 -9.76 13.00
CA MET A 124 -4.84 -10.20 11.87
C MET A 124 -6.08 -9.31 11.71
N ASP A 125 -6.74 -8.98 12.82
CA ASP A 125 -7.94 -8.14 12.82
C ASP A 125 -7.62 -6.73 12.29
N MET A 126 -6.47 -6.16 12.70
CA MET A 126 -5.96 -4.89 12.16
C MET A 126 -5.62 -4.98 10.66
N PHE A 127 -4.98 -6.07 10.23
CA PHE A 127 -4.63 -6.23 8.83
C PHE A 127 -5.87 -6.38 7.94
N GLU A 128 -6.88 -7.12 8.39
CA GLU A 128 -8.15 -7.24 7.69
C GLU A 128 -8.91 -5.91 7.65
N SER A 129 -8.80 -5.04 8.67
CA SER A 129 -9.38 -3.70 8.61
C SER A 129 -8.72 -2.84 7.53
N ILE A 130 -7.38 -2.87 7.42
CA ILE A 130 -6.63 -2.17 6.36
C ILE A 130 -7.07 -2.67 4.97
N LYS A 131 -7.17 -3.99 4.78
CA LYS A 131 -7.66 -4.57 3.52
C LYS A 131 -9.07 -4.11 3.17
N LYS A 132 -9.96 -4.03 4.17
CA LYS A 132 -11.33 -3.57 3.99
C LYS A 132 -11.38 -2.10 3.57
N GLU A 133 -10.61 -1.23 4.23
CA GLU A 133 -10.50 0.18 3.88
C GLU A 133 -9.99 0.36 2.44
N ASN A 134 -8.93 -0.36 2.08
CA ASN A 134 -8.39 -0.34 0.72
C ASN A 134 -9.40 -0.82 -0.32
N ARG A 135 -10.19 -1.85 0.00
CA ARG A 135 -11.28 -2.31 -0.88
C ARG A 135 -12.30 -1.21 -1.14
N VAL A 136 -12.74 -0.53 -0.09
CA VAL A 136 -13.67 0.61 -0.19
C VAL A 136 -13.06 1.74 -1.03
N LEU A 137 -11.78 2.05 -0.85
CA LEU A 137 -11.10 3.07 -1.66
C LEU A 137 -11.03 2.68 -3.14
N MET A 138 -10.69 1.43 -3.46
CA MET A 138 -10.66 0.90 -4.82
C MET A 138 -12.05 0.89 -5.48
N ASP A 139 -13.08 0.48 -4.75
CA ASP A 139 -14.46 0.45 -5.23
C ASP A 139 -14.95 1.88 -5.53
N ASN A 140 -14.66 2.82 -4.62
CA ASN A 140 -14.99 4.24 -4.80
C ASN A 140 -14.25 4.87 -5.98
N TYR A 141 -12.97 4.55 -6.15
CA TYR A 141 -12.17 5.02 -7.28
C TYR A 141 -12.72 4.46 -8.61
N SER A 142 -12.99 3.16 -8.67
CA SER A 142 -13.51 2.51 -9.89
C SER A 142 -14.87 3.06 -10.30
N SER A 143 -15.69 3.47 -9.33
CA SER A 143 -17.04 4.02 -9.54
C SER A 143 -17.06 5.50 -9.91
N ARG A 144 -15.92 6.20 -9.89
CA ARG A 144 -15.85 7.65 -10.12
C ARG A 144 -14.97 7.97 -11.32
N ASP A 145 -15.32 9.05 -12.01
CA ASP A 145 -14.48 9.65 -13.02
C ASP A 145 -13.20 10.17 -12.38
N ARG A 146 -12.09 9.90 -13.04
CA ARG A 146 -10.74 10.11 -12.53
C ARG A 146 -10.43 11.59 -12.25
N LEU A 147 -10.80 12.47 -13.18
CA LEU A 147 -10.43 13.88 -13.13
C LEU A 147 -11.48 14.73 -12.40
N THR A 148 -12.75 14.39 -12.60
CA THR A 148 -13.87 15.17 -12.04
C THR A 148 -14.37 14.65 -10.71
N GLY A 149 -14.03 13.41 -10.33
CA GLY A 149 -14.47 12.76 -9.09
C GLY A 149 -15.97 12.44 -9.04
N ARG A 150 -16.71 12.70 -10.13
CA ARG A 150 -18.15 12.43 -10.23
C ARG A 150 -18.41 10.94 -10.39
N LEU A 151 -19.54 10.46 -9.90
CA LEU A 151 -19.92 9.05 -10.09
C LEU A 151 -20.08 8.77 -11.58
N LYS A 152 -19.55 7.63 -12.04
CA LYS A 152 -19.77 7.11 -13.38
C LYS A 152 -21.24 6.73 -13.48
N THR A 153 -22.01 7.51 -14.23
CA THR A 153 -23.42 7.26 -14.51
C THR A 153 -23.59 6.86 -15.97
N ILE A 154 -24.55 5.99 -16.25
CA ILE A 154 -24.94 5.68 -17.63
C ILE A 154 -25.62 6.91 -18.21
N ASP A 155 -25.11 7.40 -19.33
CA ASP A 155 -25.73 8.49 -20.07
C ASP A 155 -26.89 7.95 -20.91
N TYR A 156 -28.09 7.97 -20.34
CA TYR A 156 -29.31 7.48 -20.98
C TYR A 156 -29.75 8.32 -22.20
N SER A 157 -29.21 9.54 -22.36
CA SER A 157 -29.55 10.38 -23.52
C SER A 157 -29.06 9.79 -24.86
N LYS A 158 -28.03 8.93 -24.82
CA LYS A 158 -27.50 8.23 -26.00
C LYS A 158 -28.41 7.13 -26.54
N TYR A 159 -29.40 6.70 -25.76
CA TYR A 159 -30.35 5.64 -26.12
C TYR A 159 -31.74 6.18 -26.49
N GLN A 160 -31.94 7.51 -26.53
CA GLN A 160 -33.21 8.13 -26.90
C GLN A 160 -33.36 8.43 -28.41
N ASN A 161 -32.34 8.14 -29.22
CA ASN A 161 -32.34 8.37 -30.68
C ASN A 161 -32.22 7.05 -31.49
N GLU A 162 -32.82 5.96 -30.99
CA GLU A 162 -33.18 4.76 -31.77
C GLU A 162 -34.70 4.57 -31.69
#